data_AF-A0A7K3TBU6-F1
#
_entry.id   AF-A0A7K3TBU6-F1
#
_cell.length_a   1.000
_cell.length_b   1.000
_cell.length_c   1.000
_cell.angle_alpha   90.00
_cell.angle_beta   90.00
_cell.angle_gamma   90.00
#
_symmetry.space_group_name_H-M   'P 1'
#
loop_
_entity.id
_entity.type
_entity.pdbx_description
1 polymer ?
#
loop_
_entity_poly.entity_id
_entity_poly.type
_entity_poly.pdbx_seq_one_letter_code
_entity_poly.pdbx_strand_id
1 'polypeptide(L)'
;MATEDKKELAVAGDGAKKKRTTIIIAAVVAVVLIVAAVVIGVTMFGGPDVATLKAECATVSDDLRVAQNEYNGLVNGDAATASAYTKDDVNDAKTLDALNKELSVETPALASCNVDADSEYQSAIDGIKRNTTWYQEHTKTLQAAVDAVTASLK
;
A
#
# COMPACT_ATOMS: atom_id res chain seq x y z
N MET A 1 -34.05 34.15 12.31
CA MET A 1 -34.40 34.86 13.56
C MET A 1 -34.61 33.82 14.65
N ALA A 2 -34.19 34.17 15.86
CA ALA A 2 -33.85 33.31 16.98
C ALA A 2 -35.04 32.60 17.68
N THR A 3 -34.64 31.89 18.75
CA THR A 3 -35.32 31.40 19.97
C THR A 3 -35.75 29.93 19.95
N GLU A 4 -35.04 29.02 20.64
CA GLU A 4 -34.93 28.75 22.10
C GLU A 4 -36.16 28.10 22.75
N ASP A 5 -35.86 27.02 23.49
CA ASP A 5 -36.57 26.39 24.61
C ASP A 5 -37.98 25.79 24.44
N LYS A 6 -38.04 24.44 24.47
CA LYS A 6 -38.90 23.74 25.44
C LYS A 6 -38.65 22.22 25.51
N LYS A 7 -38.19 21.77 26.69
CA LYS A 7 -39.01 21.02 27.67
C LYS A 7 -38.25 19.82 28.26
N GLU A 8 -37.82 20.05 29.49
CA GLU A 8 -37.34 19.07 30.45
C GLU A 8 -38.15 17.77 30.50
N LEU A 9 -37.42 16.67 30.65
CA LEU A 9 -37.90 15.37 31.08
C LEU A 9 -38.43 15.47 32.52
N ALA A 10 -39.75 15.39 32.69
CA ALA A 10 -40.34 15.08 33.98
C ALA A 10 -40.45 13.56 34.13
N VAL A 11 -39.67 12.97 35.04
CA VAL A 11 -40.03 11.68 35.66
C VAL A 11 -39.80 11.77 37.17
N ALA A 12 -40.89 12.07 37.89
CA ALA A 12 -40.98 11.82 39.32
C ALA A 12 -40.98 10.30 39.57
N GLY A 13 -40.27 9.88 40.61
CA GLY A 13 -40.25 8.50 41.07
C GLY A 13 -40.97 8.36 42.40
N ASP A 14 -41.72 7.25 42.51
CA ASP A 14 -42.11 6.68 43.79
C ASP A 14 -40.82 6.22 44.51
N GLY A 15 -40.29 7.17 45.28
CA GLY A 15 -39.32 7.08 46.37
C GLY A 15 -37.96 6.46 46.11
N ALA A 16 -37.90 5.13 46.08
CA ALA A 16 -36.65 4.41 46.37
C ALA A 16 -36.30 3.29 45.39
N LYS A 17 -37.27 2.55 44.85
CA LYS A 17 -36.99 1.47 43.86
C LYS A 17 -36.74 2.04 42.47
N LYS A 18 -37.52 3.03 42.04
CA LYS A 18 -37.41 3.68 40.72
C LYS A 18 -36.07 4.42 40.55
N LYS A 19 -35.60 5.12 41.60
CA LYS A 19 -34.28 5.79 41.60
C LYS A 19 -33.12 4.82 41.42
N ARG A 20 -33.15 3.65 42.09
CA ARG A 20 -32.13 2.61 41.87
C ARG A 20 -32.16 2.11 40.43
N THR A 21 -33.33 1.83 39.86
CA THR A 21 -33.44 1.37 38.47
C THR A 21 -32.96 2.41 37.46
N THR A 22 -33.28 3.70 37.64
CA THR A 22 -32.81 4.77 36.75
C THR A 22 -31.30 5.01 36.86
N ILE A 23 -30.73 4.94 38.07
CA ILE A 23 -29.27 5.02 38.27
C ILE A 23 -28.56 3.83 37.61
N ILE A 24 -29.13 2.62 37.73
CA ILE A 24 -28.58 1.42 37.09
C ILE A 24 -28.60 1.56 35.56
N ILE A 25 -29.71 2.03 34.98
CA ILE A 25 -29.81 2.23 33.52
C ILE A 25 -28.81 3.30 33.05
N ALA A 26 -28.70 4.43 33.76
CA ALA A 26 -27.73 5.48 33.42
C ALA A 26 -26.28 4.98 33.51
N ALA A 27 -25.96 4.17 34.53
CA ALA A 27 -24.65 3.57 34.68
C ALA A 27 -24.34 2.59 33.54
N VAL A 28 -25.32 1.75 33.13
CA VAL A 28 -25.15 0.83 32.00
C VAL A 28 -24.91 1.58 30.69
N VAL A 29 -25.68 2.64 30.43
CA VAL A 29 -25.49 3.46 29.22
C VAL A 29 -24.13 4.14 29.22
N ALA A 30 -23.68 4.67 30.36
CA ALA A 30 -22.34 5.26 30.46
C ALA A 30 -21.23 4.23 30.19
N VAL A 31 -21.35 3.01 30.69
CA VAL A 31 -20.40 1.92 30.42
C VAL A 31 -20.37 1.57 28.93
N VAL A 32 -21.53 1.49 28.27
CA VAL A 32 -21.60 1.19 26.83
C VAL A 32 -20.90 2.28 26.00
N LEU A 33 -21.08 3.56 26.35
CA LEU A 33 -20.41 4.66 25.66
C LEU A 33 -18.89 4.65 25.87
N ILE A 34 -18.42 4.30 27.07
CA ILE A 34 -16.99 4.14 27.35
C ILE A 34 -16.41 2.98 26.55
N VAL A 35 -17.09 1.82 26.51
CA VAL A 35 -16.65 0.67 25.72
C VAL A 35 -16.59 1.02 24.24
N ALA A 36 -17.60 1.73 23.71
CA ALA A 36 -17.60 2.17 22.32
C ALA A 36 -16.44 3.13 22.01
N ALA A 37 -16.17 4.10 22.89
CA ALA A 37 -15.05 5.03 22.72
C ALA A 37 -13.68 4.31 22.80
N VAL A 38 -13.54 3.34 23.70
CA VAL A 38 -12.31 2.52 23.81
C VAL A 38 -12.11 1.65 22.58
N VAL A 39 -13.16 0.98 22.07
CA VAL A 39 -13.08 0.17 20.85
C VAL A 39 -12.71 1.04 19.65
N ILE A 40 -13.38 2.18 19.47
CA ILE A 40 -13.06 3.11 18.37
C ILE A 40 -11.61 3.59 18.51
N GLY A 41 -11.17 3.96 19.72
CA GLY A 41 -9.81 4.39 19.99
C GLY A 41 -8.77 3.31 19.67
N VAL A 42 -8.98 2.07 20.10
CA VAL A 42 -8.08 0.95 19.81
C VAL A 42 -8.04 0.64 18.32
N THR A 43 -9.18 0.71 17.62
CA THR A 43 -9.23 0.47 16.16
C THR A 43 -8.65 1.60 15.32
N MET A 44 -8.69 2.84 15.80
CA MET A 44 -8.22 4.01 15.06
C MET A 44 -6.76 4.34 15.37
N PHE A 45 -6.28 4.04 16.58
CA PHE A 45 -4.92 4.37 17.03
C PHE A 45 -4.02 3.15 17.27
N GLY A 46 -4.57 1.93 17.27
CA GLY A 46 -3.79 0.69 17.31
C GLY A 46 -3.32 0.32 15.91
N GLY A 47 -2.01 0.32 15.67
CA GLY A 47 -1.42 -0.18 14.42
C GLY A 47 -1.70 -1.68 14.23
N PRO A 48 -1.45 -2.21 13.02
CA PRO A 48 -1.57 -3.65 12.77
C PRO A 48 -0.65 -4.43 13.72
N ASP A 49 -1.13 -5.58 14.19
CA ASP A 49 -0.29 -6.47 14.98
C ASP A 49 0.81 -7.12 14.12
N VAL A 50 1.84 -7.62 14.78
CA VAL A 50 3.03 -8.17 14.11
C VAL A 50 2.73 -9.37 13.24
N ALA A 51 1.72 -10.18 13.57
CA ALA A 51 1.33 -11.31 12.71
C ALA A 51 0.67 -10.81 11.43
N THR A 52 -0.17 -9.78 11.51
CA THR A 52 -0.72 -9.09 10.34
C THR A 52 0.39 -8.50 9.46
N LEU A 53 1.37 -7.81 10.06
CA LEU A 53 2.51 -7.25 9.34
C LEU A 53 3.38 -8.33 8.67
N LYS A 54 3.59 -9.48 9.33
CA LYS A 54 4.31 -10.62 8.73
C LYS A 54 3.55 -11.22 7.55
N ALA A 55 2.23 -11.33 7.65
CA ALA A 55 1.40 -11.81 6.55
C ALA A 55 1.43 -10.84 5.35
N GLU A 56 1.25 -9.54 5.60
CA GLU A 56 1.34 -8.52 4.56
C GLU A 56 2.72 -8.48 3.92
N CYS A 57 3.77 -8.55 4.73
CA CYS A 57 5.14 -8.69 4.28
C CYS A 57 5.31 -9.84 3.27
N ALA A 58 4.79 -11.03 3.59
CA ALA A 58 4.90 -12.19 2.70
C ALA A 58 4.22 -11.90 1.35
N THR A 59 3.02 -11.33 1.39
CA THR A 59 2.29 -10.91 0.18
C THR A 59 3.08 -9.91 -0.65
N VAL A 60 3.55 -8.80 -0.06
CA VAL A 60 4.29 -7.78 -0.84
C VAL A 60 5.64 -8.29 -1.34
N SER A 61 6.27 -9.22 -0.62
CA SER A 61 7.53 -9.86 -1.05
C SER A 61 7.30 -10.75 -2.26
N ASP A 62 6.18 -11.48 -2.30
CA ASP A 62 5.79 -12.28 -3.47
C ASP A 62 5.46 -11.39 -4.67
N ASP A 63 4.74 -10.28 -4.46
CA ASP A 63 4.47 -9.29 -5.52
C ASP A 63 5.76 -8.69 -6.08
N LEU A 64 6.70 -8.33 -5.20
CA LEU A 64 8.03 -7.83 -5.61
C LEU A 64 8.78 -8.88 -6.44
N ARG A 65 8.79 -10.14 -5.99
CA ARG A 65 9.45 -11.23 -6.71
C ARG A 65 8.85 -11.43 -8.11
N VAL A 66 7.52 -11.36 -8.24
CA VAL A 66 6.86 -11.44 -9.55
C VAL A 66 7.28 -10.27 -10.44
N ALA A 67 7.21 -9.03 -9.93
CA ALA A 67 7.60 -7.84 -10.69
C ALA A 67 9.08 -7.86 -11.11
N GLN A 68 9.97 -8.32 -10.23
CA GLN A 68 11.38 -8.53 -10.54
C GLN A 68 11.59 -9.57 -11.64
N ASN A 69 10.87 -10.70 -11.56
CA ASN A 69 10.96 -11.75 -12.57
C ASN A 69 10.47 -11.30 -13.94
N GLU A 70 9.39 -10.51 -13.99
CA GLU A 70 8.90 -9.92 -15.24
C GLU A 70 9.93 -8.96 -15.85
N TYR A 71 10.45 -8.02 -15.04
CA TYR A 71 11.49 -7.09 -15.48
C TYR A 71 12.74 -7.83 -15.98
N ASN A 72 13.25 -8.77 -15.19
CA ASN A 72 14.44 -9.55 -15.55
C ASN A 72 14.20 -10.45 -16.77
N GLY A 73 13.00 -10.98 -16.94
CA GLY A 73 12.61 -11.73 -18.13
C GLY A 73 12.70 -10.87 -19.38
N LEU A 74 12.21 -9.62 -19.30
CA LEU A 74 12.29 -8.67 -20.40
C LEU A 74 13.73 -8.22 -20.68
N VAL A 75 14.48 -7.83 -19.64
CA VAL A 75 15.89 -7.41 -19.74
C VAL A 75 16.75 -8.49 -20.39
N ASN A 76 16.61 -9.75 -19.96
CA ASN A 76 17.41 -10.86 -20.49
C ASN A 76 16.84 -11.48 -21.77
N GLY A 77 15.65 -11.06 -22.20
CA GLY A 77 14.94 -11.59 -23.36
C GLY A 77 14.89 -10.57 -24.50
N ASP A 78 13.71 -10.00 -24.72
CA ASP A 78 13.47 -9.14 -25.88
C ASP A 78 14.31 -7.86 -25.84
N ALA A 79 14.57 -7.30 -24.66
CA ALA A 79 15.42 -6.12 -24.54
C ALA A 79 16.89 -6.43 -24.86
N ALA A 80 17.42 -7.58 -24.41
CA ALA A 80 18.75 -8.04 -24.80
C ALA A 80 18.85 -8.22 -26.32
N THR A 81 17.85 -8.86 -26.92
CA THR A 81 17.78 -9.05 -28.38
C THR A 81 17.74 -7.71 -29.11
N ALA A 82 16.87 -6.79 -28.68
CA ALA A 82 16.73 -5.47 -29.28
C ALA A 82 18.00 -4.60 -29.11
N SER A 83 18.70 -4.72 -27.98
CA SER A 83 19.95 -3.98 -27.72
C SER A 83 21.12 -4.43 -28.60
N ALA A 84 21.04 -5.62 -29.19
CA ALA A 84 22.07 -6.14 -30.10
C ALA A 84 21.97 -5.55 -31.52
N TYR A 85 20.84 -4.91 -31.86
CA TYR A 85 20.68 -4.24 -33.15
C TYR A 85 21.56 -3.01 -33.26
N THR A 86 21.95 -2.71 -34.49
CA THR A 86 22.79 -1.57 -34.85
C THR A 86 21.97 -0.54 -35.63
N LYS A 87 22.56 0.63 -35.88
CA LYS A 87 21.92 1.69 -36.67
C LYS A 87 21.63 1.26 -38.11
N ASP A 88 22.33 0.25 -38.61
CA ASP A 88 22.10 -0.30 -39.94
C ASP A 88 20.88 -1.23 -39.98
N ASP A 89 20.44 -1.77 -38.84
CA ASP A 89 19.29 -2.68 -38.73
C ASP A 89 17.96 -1.93 -38.56
N VAL A 90 17.99 -0.66 -38.13
CA VAL A 90 16.79 0.16 -37.85
C VAL A 90 16.68 1.37 -38.77
N ASN A 91 15.45 1.82 -39.01
CA ASN A 91 15.11 3.03 -39.74
C ASN A 91 15.34 4.30 -38.90
N ASP A 92 15.13 4.21 -37.58
CA ASP A 92 15.35 5.31 -36.64
C ASP A 92 16.32 4.89 -35.52
N ALA A 93 17.57 5.32 -35.64
CA ALA A 93 18.62 5.08 -34.66
C ALA A 93 18.29 5.63 -33.26
N LYS A 94 17.39 6.61 -33.13
CA LYS A 94 17.01 7.16 -31.81
C LYS A 94 16.25 6.15 -30.95
N THR A 95 15.62 5.15 -31.57
CA THR A 95 14.94 4.07 -30.84
C THR A 95 15.94 3.23 -30.05
N LEU A 96 17.14 2.98 -30.60
CA LEU A 96 18.23 2.29 -29.90
C LEU A 96 18.78 3.13 -28.74
N ASP A 97 18.93 4.45 -28.92
CA ASP A 97 19.35 5.36 -27.85
C ASP A 97 18.33 5.38 -26.70
N ALA A 98 17.04 5.39 -27.02
CA ALA A 98 15.96 5.32 -26.02
C ALA A 98 15.97 4.00 -25.26
N LEU A 99 16.11 2.86 -25.96
CA LEU A 99 16.24 1.55 -25.32
C LEU A 99 17.44 1.49 -24.37
N ASN A 100 18.61 1.95 -24.82
CA ASN A 100 19.83 1.96 -24.00
C ASN A 100 19.68 2.85 -22.75
N LYS A 101 18.92 3.94 -22.85
CA LYS A 101 18.62 4.80 -21.70
C LYS A 101 17.78 4.07 -20.66
N GLU A 102 16.73 3.35 -21.07
CA GLU A 102 15.91 2.55 -20.15
C GLU A 102 16.71 1.41 -19.51
N LEU A 103 17.59 0.74 -20.27
CA LEU A 103 18.48 -0.31 -19.75
C LEU A 103 19.55 0.20 -18.78
N SER A 104 19.86 1.50 -18.83
CA SER A 104 20.86 2.11 -17.95
C SER A 104 20.28 2.62 -16.63
N VAL A 105 18.96 2.49 -16.41
CA VAL A 105 18.35 2.93 -15.16
C VAL A 105 18.80 2.00 -14.02
N GLU A 106 19.31 2.59 -12.95
CA GLU A 106 19.75 1.87 -11.76
C GLU A 106 18.55 1.25 -11.03
N THR A 107 18.64 -0.05 -10.74
CA THR A 107 17.62 -0.77 -9.99
C THR A 107 17.64 -0.37 -8.52
N PRO A 108 16.48 -0.34 -7.84
CA PRO A 108 16.43 0.03 -6.44
C PRO A 108 17.14 -1.02 -5.58
N ALA A 109 17.75 -0.56 -4.47
CA ALA A 109 18.31 -1.44 -3.47
C ALA A 109 17.27 -2.45 -2.96
N LEU A 110 17.69 -3.69 -2.71
CA LEU A 110 16.78 -4.75 -2.31
C LEU A 110 16.15 -4.45 -0.94
N ALA A 111 14.85 -4.17 -0.94
CA ALA A 111 14.05 -4.14 0.27
C ALA A 111 13.60 -5.56 0.62
N SER A 112 13.62 -5.89 1.91
CA SER A 112 13.12 -7.16 2.44
C SER A 112 12.53 -6.95 3.82
N CYS A 113 11.68 -7.87 4.28
CA CYS A 113 11.15 -7.81 5.64
C CYS A 113 12.00 -8.56 6.66
N ASN A 114 13.26 -8.85 6.36
CA ASN A 114 14.19 -9.39 7.35
C ASN A 114 14.63 -8.25 8.27
N VAL A 115 13.76 -7.90 9.23
CA VAL A 115 13.92 -6.79 10.18
C VAL A 115 14.24 -7.30 11.58
N ASP A 116 14.98 -6.51 12.36
CA ASP A 116 15.42 -6.89 13.71
C ASP A 116 14.38 -6.56 14.77
N ALA A 117 13.54 -5.55 14.52
CA ALA A 117 12.50 -5.11 15.45
C ALA A 117 11.11 -5.06 14.80
N ASP A 118 10.09 -5.42 15.59
CA ASP A 118 8.69 -5.43 15.15
C ASP A 118 8.21 -4.05 14.64
N SER A 119 8.75 -2.96 15.17
CA SER A 119 8.44 -1.59 14.73
C SER A 119 8.92 -1.26 13.31
N GLU A 120 9.83 -2.05 12.74
CA GLU A 120 10.45 -1.78 11.44
C GLU A 120 9.67 -2.42 10.28
N TYR A 121 8.74 -3.34 10.56
CA TYR A 121 7.97 -4.04 9.53
C TYR A 121 7.24 -3.10 8.57
N GLN A 122 6.59 -2.05 9.08
CA GLN A 122 5.85 -1.12 8.22
C GLN A 122 6.77 -0.42 7.22
N SER A 123 7.93 0.06 7.67
CA SER A 123 8.92 0.70 6.80
C SER A 123 9.49 -0.27 5.76
N ALA A 124 9.73 -1.53 6.15
CA ALA A 124 10.17 -2.57 5.25
C ALA A 124 9.11 -2.90 4.18
N ILE A 125 7.85 -3.06 4.57
CA ILE A 125 6.71 -3.27 3.68
C ILE A 125 6.59 -2.11 2.68
N ASP A 126 6.66 -0.87 3.16
CA ASP A 126 6.58 0.31 2.29
C ASP A 126 7.77 0.38 1.32
N GLY A 127 8.97 -0.03 1.76
CA GLY A 127 10.13 -0.18 0.91
C GLY A 127 9.92 -1.21 -0.21
N ILE A 128 9.39 -2.38 0.13
CA ILE A 128 9.07 -3.43 -0.85
C ILE A 128 8.02 -2.92 -1.84
N LYS A 129 6.94 -2.29 -1.38
CA LYS A 129 5.91 -1.72 -2.26
C LYS A 129 6.49 -0.69 -3.24
N ARG A 130 7.37 0.21 -2.76
CA ARG A 130 8.07 1.17 -3.63
C ARG A 130 8.91 0.46 -4.69
N ASN A 131 9.66 -0.57 -4.31
CA ASN A 131 10.42 -1.37 -5.27
C ASN A 131 9.49 -2.04 -6.29
N THR A 132 8.38 -2.64 -5.85
CA THR A 132 7.40 -3.28 -6.74
C THR A 132 6.85 -2.30 -7.76
N THR A 133 6.43 -1.10 -7.32
CA THR A 133 5.96 -0.04 -8.24
C THR A 133 7.03 0.36 -9.23
N TRP A 134 8.28 0.55 -8.76
CA TRP A 134 9.40 0.87 -9.64
C TRP A 134 9.57 -0.18 -10.74
N TYR A 135 9.62 -1.48 -10.37
CA TYR A 135 9.76 -2.57 -11.35
C TYR A 135 8.60 -2.60 -12.34
N GLN A 136 7.35 -2.44 -11.88
CA GLN A 136 6.19 -2.44 -12.76
C GLN A 136 6.19 -1.28 -13.76
N GLU A 137 6.60 -0.08 -13.32
CA GLU A 137 6.72 1.09 -14.20
C GLU A 137 7.84 0.91 -15.21
N HIS A 138 9.01 0.45 -14.77
CA HIS A 138 10.19 0.31 -15.62
C HIS A 138 10.09 -0.87 -16.59
N THR A 139 9.37 -1.95 -16.24
CA THR A 139 9.01 -3.00 -17.19
C THR A 139 8.16 -2.44 -18.34
N LYS A 140 7.20 -1.55 -18.06
CA LYS A 140 6.34 -0.95 -19.09
C LYS A 140 7.09 0.00 -20.00
N THR A 141 7.93 0.87 -19.44
CA THR A 141 8.73 1.82 -20.26
C THR A 141 9.78 1.09 -21.08
N LEU A 142 10.44 0.07 -20.50
CA LEU A 142 11.37 -0.78 -21.22
C LEU A 142 10.68 -1.53 -22.35
N GLN A 143 9.50 -2.13 -22.12
CA GLN A 143 8.75 -2.83 -23.17
C GLN A 143 8.40 -1.87 -24.32
N ALA A 144 7.93 -0.65 -24.00
CA ALA A 144 7.63 0.34 -25.03
C ALA A 144 8.87 0.73 -25.85
N ALA A 145 10.06 0.77 -25.24
CA ALA A 145 11.30 1.02 -25.95
C ALA A 145 11.70 -0.17 -26.85
N VAL A 146 11.54 -1.40 -26.38
CA VAL A 146 11.73 -2.63 -27.17
C VAL A 146 10.80 -2.66 -28.37
N ASP A 147 9.52 -2.36 -28.17
CA ASP A 147 8.52 -2.30 -29.23
C ASP A 147 8.86 -1.23 -30.26
N ALA A 148 9.36 -0.07 -29.82
CA ALA A 148 9.79 1.01 -30.71
C ALA A 148 11.00 0.61 -31.58
N VAL A 149 11.98 -0.11 -31.02
CA VAL A 149 13.11 -0.66 -31.80
C VAL A 149 12.59 -1.68 -32.82
N THR A 150 11.73 -2.60 -32.37
CA THR A 150 11.17 -3.66 -33.22
C THR A 150 10.35 -3.09 -34.38
N ALA A 151 9.53 -2.07 -34.12
CA ALA A 151 8.75 -1.36 -35.14
C ALA A 151 9.63 -0.53 -36.09
N SER A 152 10.87 -0.23 -35.71
CA SER A 152 11.83 0.51 -36.52
C SER A 152 12.70 -0.38 -37.40
N LEU A 153 12.65 -1.71 -37.26
CA LEU A 153 13.47 -2.63 -38.06
C LEU A 153 13.23 -2.46 -39.57
N LYS A 154 14.30 -2.65 -40.36
CA LYS A 154 14.29 -2.56 -41.83
C LYS A 154 13.79 -3.82 -42.52
#